data_AF-A0A133XTU0-F1
#
_entry.id   AF-A0A133XTU0-F1
#
_cell.length_a   1.000
_cell.length_b   1.000
_cell.length_c   1.000
_cell.angle_alpha   90.00
_cell.angle_beta   90.00
_cell.angle_gamma   90.00
#
_symmetry.space_group_name_H-M   'P 1'
#
loop_
_entity.id
_entity.type
_entity.pdbx_description
1 polymer ?
#
loop_
_entity_poly.entity_id
_entity_poly.type
_entity_poly.pdbx_seq_one_letter_code
_entity_poly.pdbx_strand_id
1 'polypeptide(L)'
;MRPKMKLYVRLQASAGKDRLGNKVHEHAQSTAVDGCLFAPGISQDLAASKPEGVKVSATVFFPRGWSSRLRGALVSTDEKRWLKVVGDPLEYPCEMLPKGFPYSCAVMLEAYDG
;
A
#
# COMPACT_ATOMS: atom_id res chain seq x y z
N MET A 1 3.67 -18.65 13.00
CA MET A 1 2.68 -17.67 13.48
C MET A 1 2.09 -16.95 12.27
N ARG A 2 0.77 -16.98 12.05
CA ARG A 2 0.14 -16.17 10.99
C ARG A 2 -0.22 -14.79 11.58
N PRO A 3 0.16 -13.69 10.93
CA PRO A 3 -0.23 -12.35 11.38
C PRO A 3 -1.75 -12.24 11.38
N LYS A 4 -2.32 -11.61 12.40
CA LYS A 4 -3.77 -11.36 12.48
C LYS A 4 -4.17 -9.97 12.00
N MET A 5 -3.20 -9.15 11.57
CA MET A 5 -3.50 -7.80 11.11
C MET A 5 -4.36 -7.88 9.85
N LYS A 6 -5.45 -7.12 9.87
CA LYS A 6 -6.33 -6.87 8.75
C LYS A 6 -6.07 -5.45 8.25
N LEU A 7 -5.91 -5.31 6.95
CA LEU A 7 -5.86 -4.01 6.28
C LEU A 7 -7.01 -3.91 5.29
N TYR A 8 -7.49 -2.70 5.08
CA TYR A 8 -8.51 -2.39 4.11
C TYR A 8 -7.85 -1.79 2.88
N VAL A 9 -8.20 -2.29 1.71
CA VAL A 9 -7.60 -1.88 0.44
C VAL A 9 -8.68 -1.43 -0.52
N ARG A 10 -8.47 -0.26 -1.14
CA ARG A 10 -9.23 0.17 -2.31
C ARG A 10 -8.32 0.14 -3.53
N LEU A 11 -8.60 -0.77 -4.45
CA LEU A 11 -7.82 -0.90 -5.68
C LEU A 11 -8.09 0.26 -6.62
N GLN A 12 -7.06 0.71 -7.32
CA GLN A 12 -7.22 1.69 -8.38
C GLN A 12 -7.92 1.04 -9.58
N ALA A 13 -8.97 1.67 -10.08
CA ALA A 13 -9.70 1.31 -11.28
C ALA A 13 -9.60 2.44 -12.31
N SER A 14 -9.70 2.11 -13.60
CA SER A 14 -9.81 3.15 -14.63
C SER A 14 -11.25 3.62 -14.75
N ALA A 15 -11.45 4.93 -14.70
CA ALA A 15 -12.74 5.60 -14.88
C ALA A 15 -12.87 6.26 -16.27
N GLY A 16 -12.05 5.83 -17.24
CA GLY A 16 -12.02 6.38 -18.59
C GLY A 16 -11.04 7.54 -18.74
N LYS A 17 -11.41 8.52 -19.57
CA LYS A 17 -10.60 9.71 -19.88
C LYS A 17 -11.39 10.99 -19.62
N ASP A 18 -10.70 12.03 -19.15
CA ASP A 18 -11.27 13.36 -19.01
C ASP A 18 -11.45 14.04 -20.39
N ARG A 19 -11.99 15.28 -20.39
CA ARG A 19 -12.18 16.08 -21.60
C ARG A 19 -10.88 16.39 -22.36
N LEU A 20 -9.73 16.30 -21.69
CA LEU A 20 -8.40 16.54 -22.25
C LEU A 20 -7.72 15.24 -22.70
N GLY A 21 -8.38 14.09 -22.54
CA GLY A 21 -7.85 12.78 -22.90
C GLY A 21 -6.95 12.14 -21.85
N ASN A 22 -6.80 12.74 -20.66
CA ASN A 22 -6.03 12.17 -19.56
C ASN A 22 -6.80 11.02 -18.93
N LYS A 23 -6.08 9.96 -18.51
CA LYS A 23 -6.72 8.85 -17.80
C LYS A 23 -7.21 9.32 -16.44
N VAL A 24 -8.48 9.05 -16.16
CA VAL A 24 -9.07 9.24 -14.85
C VAL A 24 -9.04 7.91 -14.12
N HIS A 25 -8.69 7.97 -12.85
CA HIS A 25 -8.65 6.83 -11.96
C HIS A 25 -9.64 7.04 -10.83
N GLU A 26 -10.35 5.97 -10.49
CA GLU A 26 -11.19 5.90 -9.31
C GLU A 26 -10.69 4.78 -8.41
N HIS A 27 -11.23 4.69 -7.20
CA HIS A 27 -10.93 3.63 -6.27
C HIS A 27 -12.15 2.75 -6.05
N ALA A 28 -11.96 1.44 -6.18
CA ALA A 28 -13.01 0.46 -5.94
C ALA A 28 -13.46 0.47 -4.46
N GLN A 29 -14.53 -0.27 -4.17
CA GLN A 29 -14.97 -0.48 -2.80
C GLN A 29 -13.87 -1.12 -1.93
N SER A 30 -13.90 -0.79 -0.65
CA SER A 30 -12.97 -1.30 0.36
C SER A 30 -13.07 -2.82 0.46
N THR A 31 -11.92 -3.49 0.39
CA THR A 31 -11.79 -4.94 0.62
C THR A 31 -10.87 -5.20 1.79
N ALA A 32 -11.33 -6.01 2.74
CA ALA A 32 -10.50 -6.47 3.86
C ALA A 32 -9.49 -7.53 3.41
N VAL A 33 -8.25 -7.37 3.84
CA VAL A 33 -7.12 -8.27 3.56
C VAL A 33 -6.50 -8.69 4.87
N ASP A 34 -6.66 -9.97 5.22
CA ASP A 34 -6.08 -10.57 6.41
C ASP A 34 -4.62 -11.01 6.18
N GLY A 35 -3.86 -11.14 7.26
CA GLY A 35 -2.50 -11.69 7.21
C GLY A 35 -1.45 -10.69 6.75
N CYS A 36 -1.75 -9.39 6.86
CA CYS A 36 -0.82 -8.32 6.51
C CYS A 36 0.17 -8.02 7.66
N LEU A 37 1.18 -7.20 7.37
CA LEU A 37 1.98 -6.51 8.38
C LEU A 37 2.08 -5.05 8.01
N PHE A 38 1.76 -4.18 8.97
CA PHE A 38 1.88 -2.74 8.84
C PHE A 38 3.05 -2.28 9.70
N ALA A 39 4.08 -1.75 9.05
CA ALA A 39 5.22 -1.12 9.70
C ALA A 39 5.07 0.40 9.54
N PRO A 40 4.67 1.13 10.59
CA PRO A 40 4.61 2.58 10.50
C PRO A 40 6.00 3.14 10.20
N GLY A 41 6.07 4.15 9.34
CA GLY A 41 7.27 4.96 9.20
C GLY A 41 7.54 5.68 10.53
N ILE A 42 8.80 6.01 10.79
CA ILE A 42 9.16 6.81 11.96
C ILE A 42 8.41 8.15 11.83
N SER A 43 7.56 8.50 12.79
CA SER A 43 6.91 9.81 12.84
C SER A 43 7.98 10.90 12.71
N GLN A 44 7.75 11.85 11.80
CA GLN A 44 8.67 12.98 11.58
C GLN A 44 8.90 13.82 12.85
N ASP A 45 8.07 13.69 13.89
CA ASP A 45 8.27 14.34 15.20
C ASP A 45 9.60 13.97 15.89
N LEU A 46 10.27 12.88 15.49
CA LEU A 46 11.56 12.48 16.06
C LEU A 46 12.76 12.79 15.17
N ALA A 47 12.55 13.33 13.96
CA ALA A 47 13.63 13.54 12.98
C ALA A 47 13.67 15.00 12.53
N ALA A 48 14.60 15.75 13.11
CA ALA A 48 14.94 17.11 12.71
C ALA A 48 15.15 17.24 11.20
N SER A 49 14.40 18.17 10.60
CA SER A 49 14.61 18.88 9.33
C SER A 49 15.41 18.16 8.22
N LYS A 50 14.72 17.59 7.22
CA LYS A 50 15.32 17.29 5.91
C LYS A 50 14.32 17.53 4.74
N PRO A 51 14.83 17.86 3.54
CA PRO A 51 14.12 18.57 2.48
C PRO A 51 13.10 17.72 1.71
N GLU A 52 12.28 18.41 0.93
CA GLU A 52 11.11 17.89 0.20
C GLU A 52 11.43 16.67 -0.68
N GLY A 53 10.71 15.59 -0.41
CA GLY A 53 10.68 14.34 -1.14
C GLY A 53 9.51 13.50 -0.63
N VAL A 54 9.09 12.50 -1.42
CA VAL A 54 7.94 11.61 -1.13
C VAL A 54 8.00 11.14 0.33
N LYS A 55 7.03 11.59 1.15
CA LYS A 55 6.97 11.30 2.58
C LYS A 55 6.38 9.90 2.80
N VAL A 56 7.25 8.89 2.78
CA VAL A 56 6.85 7.52 3.14
C VAL A 56 6.37 7.52 4.59
N SER A 57 5.07 7.34 4.77
CA SER A 57 4.38 7.32 6.06
C SER A 57 4.37 5.92 6.67
N ALA A 58 4.44 4.86 5.86
CA ALA A 58 4.49 3.47 6.31
C ALA A 58 4.97 2.53 5.22
N THR A 59 5.38 1.33 5.63
CA THR A 59 5.62 0.18 4.75
C THR A 59 4.64 -0.93 5.12
N VAL A 60 4.07 -1.59 4.13
CA VAL A 60 3.15 -2.72 4.33
C VAL A 60 3.65 -3.95 3.60
N PHE A 61 3.53 -5.10 4.26
CA PHE A 61 3.78 -6.41 3.67
C PHE A 61 2.47 -7.15 3.49
N PHE A 62 2.21 -7.58 2.26
CA PHE A 62 0.99 -8.28 1.87
C PHE A 62 1.21 -9.77 1.64
N PRO A 63 0.17 -10.60 1.82
CA PRO A 63 0.21 -12.01 1.47
C PRO A 63 0.30 -12.21 -0.05
N ARG A 64 0.52 -13.46 -0.45
CA ARG A 64 0.66 -13.87 -1.86
C ARG A 64 -0.52 -13.43 -2.73
N GLY A 65 -0.22 -13.00 -3.96
CA GLY A 65 -1.20 -12.68 -5.00
C GLY A 65 -1.66 -11.21 -5.07
N TRP A 66 -1.13 -10.32 -4.22
CA TRP A 66 -1.58 -8.93 -4.15
C TRP A 66 -0.74 -7.94 -4.95
N SER A 67 0.55 -8.21 -5.14
CA SER A 67 1.54 -7.32 -5.77
C SER A 67 1.07 -6.66 -7.07
N SER A 68 0.55 -7.42 -8.03
CA SER A 68 0.10 -6.90 -9.33
C SER A 68 -1.06 -5.91 -9.25
N ARG A 69 -1.76 -5.82 -8.11
CA ARG A 69 -2.99 -5.02 -7.95
C ARG A 69 -2.79 -3.74 -7.14
N LEU A 70 -1.70 -3.63 -6.40
CA LEU A 70 -1.55 -2.61 -5.36
C LEU A 70 -1.04 -1.27 -5.87
N ARG A 71 -0.55 -1.18 -7.11
CA ARG A 71 -0.10 0.11 -7.67
C ARG A 71 -1.25 1.13 -7.65
N GLY A 72 -1.01 2.28 -7.01
CA GLY A 72 -1.98 3.36 -6.89
C GLY A 72 -3.18 3.06 -5.98
N ALA A 73 -3.20 1.89 -5.32
CA ALA A 73 -4.24 1.53 -4.36
C ALA A 73 -4.16 2.41 -3.10
N LEU A 74 -5.27 2.48 -2.37
CA LEU A 74 -5.33 3.06 -1.04
C LEU A 74 -5.37 1.94 0.01
N VAL A 75 -4.65 2.14 1.11
CA VAL A 75 -4.54 1.20 2.23
C VAL A 75 -4.93 1.90 3.53
N SER A 76 -5.69 1.22 4.37
CA SER A 76 -6.10 1.72 5.68
C SER A 76 -6.07 0.60 6.72
N THR A 77 -5.82 0.96 7.98
CA THR A 77 -5.96 0.06 9.13
C THR A 77 -7.36 0.07 9.72
N ASP A 78 -8.16 1.11 9.46
CA ASP A 78 -9.43 1.38 10.16
C ASP A 78 -10.57 1.92 9.28
N GLU A 79 -10.35 1.99 7.96
CA GLU A 79 -11.25 2.56 6.94
C GLU A 79 -11.53 4.07 7.05
N LYS A 80 -10.91 4.75 8.03
CA LYS A 80 -11.08 6.19 8.25
C LYS A 80 -9.96 6.97 7.61
N ARG A 81 -8.71 6.57 7.87
CA ARG A 81 -7.53 7.20 7.28
C ARG A 81 -6.97 6.32 6.18
N TRP A 82 -6.84 6.89 4.98
CA TRP A 82 -6.30 6.21 3.82
C TRP A 82 -4.89 6.73 3.53
N LEU A 83 -4.00 5.81 3.18
CA LEU A 83 -2.66 6.09 2.69
C LEU A 83 -2.53 5.51 1.28
N LYS A 84 -1.82 6.20 0.39
CA LYS A 84 -1.68 5.79 -1.01
C LYS A 84 -0.42 4.97 -1.20
N VAL A 85 -0.53 3.87 -1.95
CA VAL A 85 0.63 3.10 -2.41
C VAL A 85 1.42 3.93 -3.41
N VAL A 86 2.70 4.13 -3.09
CA VAL A 86 3.66 4.83 -3.95
C VAL A 86 4.63 3.88 -4.61
N GLY A 87 4.93 4.15 -5.89
CA GLY A 87 5.82 3.34 -6.69
C GLY A 87 5.23 1.97 -7.07
N ASP A 88 6.14 1.04 -7.34
CA ASP A 88 5.81 -0.35 -7.66
C ASP A 88 5.85 -1.23 -6.41
N PRO A 89 4.86 -2.12 -6.24
CA PRO A 89 4.97 -3.21 -5.27
C PRO A 89 6.21 -4.06 -5.53
N LEU A 90 7.03 -4.23 -4.50
CA LEU A 90 8.25 -5.01 -4.56
C LEU A 90 7.92 -6.47 -4.26
N GLU A 91 7.93 -7.32 -5.29
CA GLU A 91 7.77 -8.77 -5.13
C GLU A 91 9.06 -9.43 -4.65
N TYR A 92 8.92 -10.30 -3.65
CA TYR A 92 10.02 -11.16 -3.22
C TYR A 92 10.09 -12.40 -4.11
N PRO A 93 11.26 -12.73 -4.68
CA PRO A 93 11.46 -14.00 -5.35
C PRO A 93 11.13 -15.16 -4.39
N CYS A 94 10.29 -16.10 -4.84
CA CYS A 94 9.84 -17.20 -3.99
C CYS A 94 11.00 -18.06 -3.46
N GLU A 95 12.09 -18.14 -4.22
CA GLU A 95 13.32 -18.88 -3.88
C GLU A 95 14.09 -18.28 -2.70
N MET A 96 13.96 -16.97 -2.47
CA MET A 96 14.62 -16.27 -1.36
C MET A 96 13.85 -16.39 -0.03
N LEU A 97 12.62 -16.91 -0.07
CA LEU A 97 11.74 -16.95 1.08
C LEU A 97 11.76 -18.33 1.75
N PRO A 98 11.85 -18.39 3.09
CA PRO A 98 11.64 -19.63 3.82
C PRO A 98 10.30 -20.29 3.46
N LYS A 99 10.27 -21.63 3.47
CA LYS A 99 9.02 -22.36 3.23
C LYS A 99 7.95 -21.92 4.22
N GLY A 100 6.81 -21.46 3.70
CA GLY A 100 5.68 -20.98 4.52
C GLY A 100 5.81 -19.53 4.99
N PHE A 101 6.75 -18.74 4.46
CA PHE A 101 6.79 -17.30 4.73
C PHE A 101 5.49 -16.63 4.26
N PRO A 102 4.83 -15.82 5.11
CA PRO A 102 3.44 -15.40 4.89
C PRO A 102 3.29 -14.26 3.87
N TYR A 103 4.35 -13.51 3.61
CA TYR A 103 4.32 -12.34 2.73
C TYR A 103 5.05 -12.61 1.42
N SER A 104 4.65 -11.93 0.35
CA SER A 104 5.36 -11.99 -0.94
C SER A 104 5.61 -10.65 -1.58
N CYS A 105 5.08 -9.56 -1.02
CA CYS A 105 5.41 -8.23 -1.51
C CYS A 105 5.38 -7.18 -0.42
N ALA A 106 6.18 -6.14 -0.63
CA ALA A 106 6.19 -4.93 0.17
C ALA A 106 5.75 -3.73 -0.66
N VAL A 107 5.00 -2.82 -0.04
CA VAL A 107 4.63 -1.53 -0.62
C VAL A 107 4.97 -0.41 0.36
N MET A 108 5.36 0.74 -0.20
CA MET A 108 5.50 1.98 0.55
C MET A 108 4.21 2.79 0.44
N LEU A 109 3.85 3.47 1.52
CA LEU A 109 2.64 4.26 1.63
C LEU A 109 2.97 5.71 1.91
N GLU A 110 2.24 6.64 1.31
CA GLU A 110 2.27 8.07 1.62
C GLU A 110 0.90 8.57 2.11
N ALA A 111 0.89 9.75 2.74
CA ALA A 111 -0.37 10.42 3.12
C ALA A 111 -1.24 10.68 1.88
N TYR A 112 -2.55 10.44 2.00
CA TYR A 112 -3.52 10.69 0.95
C TYR A 112 -4.56 11.69 1.45
N ASP A 113 -4.59 12.87 0.83
CA ASP A 113 -5.42 14.00 1.28
C ASP A 113 -6.78 14.10 0.58
N GLY A 114 -7.13 13.13 -0.27
CA GLY A 114 -8.40 13.10 -1.02
C GLY A 114 -8.23 13.52 -2.48
#